data_AF-A0A0B4FY48-F1
#
_entry.id   AF-A0A0B4FY48-F1
#
_cell.length_a   1.000
_cell.length_b   1.000
_cell.length_c   1.000
_cell.angle_alpha   90.00
_cell.angle_beta   90.00
_cell.angle_gamma   90.00
#
_symmetry.space_group_name_H-M   'P 1'
#
loop_
_entity.id
_entity.type
_entity.pdbx_description
1 polymer ?
#
loop_
_entity_poly.entity_id
_entity_poly.type
_entity_poly.pdbx_seq_one_letter_code
_entity_poly.pdbx_strand_id
1 'polypeptide(L)' 'MDADNVTFSPFNMYSSDATEKTDIINLVVSQAPAGAVRATVVNGWHTSRNDKRNHCTVDYYDAAGAKISRNHVV' A
#
# COMPACT_ATOMS: atom_id res chain seq x y z
N MET A 1 -7.26 -8.97 4.53
CA MET A 1 -7.10 -7.63 5.13
C MET A 1 -8.25 -6.76 4.66
N ASP A 2 -8.82 -5.94 5.55
CA ASP A 2 -9.92 -5.03 5.19
C ASP A 2 -9.38 -3.70 4.66
N ALA A 3 -10.17 -3.03 3.82
CA ALA A 3 -9.83 -1.73 3.22
C ALA A 3 -9.54 -0.65 4.29
N ASP A 4 -10.30 -0.66 5.39
CA ASP A 4 -10.12 0.28 6.51
C ASP A 4 -8.77 0.12 7.24
N ASN A 5 -8.09 -1.02 7.06
CA ASN A 5 -6.77 -1.28 7.63
C ASN A 5 -5.61 -0.85 6.70
N VAL A 6 -5.93 -0.19 5.58
CA VAL A 6 -4.94 0.43 4.69
C VAL A 6 -4.78 1.90 5.03
N THR A 7 -3.55 2.28 5.34
CA THR A 7 -3.18 3.66 5.69
C THR A 7 -2.19 4.24 4.70
N PHE A 8 -2.01 5.56 4.71
CA PHE A 8 -1.09 6.28 3.84
C PHE A 8 -0.10 7.09 4.68
N SER A 9 1.16 7.09 4.26
CA SER A 9 2.22 7.91 4.85
C SER A 9 2.96 8.62 3.71
N PRO A 10 2.82 9.95 3.57
CA PRO A 10 2.08 10.84 4.47
C PRO A 10 0.56 10.66 4.41
N PHE A 11 -0.15 11.04 5.48
CA PHE A 11 -1.59 10.80 5.63
C PHE A 11 -2.46 11.50 4.57
N ASN A 12 -1.96 12.59 3.99
CA ASN A 12 -2.61 13.38 2.95
C ASN A 12 -2.28 12.90 1.53
N MET A 13 -1.57 11.78 1.38
CA MET A 13 -1.35 11.17 0.06
C MET A 13 -2.71 10.88 -0.59
N TYR A 14 -2.87 11.32 -1.85
CA TYR A 14 -4.10 11.22 -2.63
C TYR A 14 -5.34 11.85 -1.98
N SER A 15 -5.19 12.82 -1.06
CA SER A 15 -6.35 13.48 -0.45
C SER A 15 -7.20 14.28 -1.45
N SER A 16 -6.62 14.71 -2.57
CA SER A 16 -7.30 15.41 -3.66
C SER A 16 -7.86 14.48 -4.74
N ASP A 17 -7.56 13.17 -4.68
CA ASP A 17 -7.96 12.18 -5.68
C ASP A 17 -8.50 10.92 -5.00
N ALA A 18 -9.79 10.96 -4.66
CA ALA A 18 -10.46 9.87 -3.95
C ALA A 18 -10.59 8.59 -4.78
N THR A 19 -10.64 8.72 -6.11
CA THR A 19 -10.72 7.57 -7.02
C THR A 19 -9.41 6.82 -7.01
N GLU A 20 -8.29 7.51 -7.25
CA GLU A 20 -6.95 6.91 -7.20
C GLU A 20 -6.65 6.29 -5.83
N LYS A 21 -7.05 6.97 -4.75
CA LYS A 21 -6.92 6.44 -3.39
C LYS A 21 -7.66 5.11 -3.21
N THR A 22 -8.88 5.01 -3.74
CA THR A 22 -9.70 3.79 -3.64
C THR A 22 -9.10 2.65 -4.47
N ASP A 23 -8.62 2.94 -5.67
CA ASP A 23 -7.97 1.95 -6.53
C ASP A 23 -6.71 1.38 -5.90
N ILE A 24 -5.87 2.23 -5.28
CA ILE A 24 -4.69 1.79 -4.53
C ILE A 24 -5.08 0.90 -3.36
N ILE A 25 -6.12 1.26 -2.59
CA ILE A 25 -6.58 0.43 -1.46
C ILE A 25 -6.99 -0.96 -1.94
N ASN A 26 -7.77 -1.04 -3.03
CA ASN A 26 -8.21 -2.30 -3.62
C ASN A 26 -7.03 -3.16 -4.10
N LEU A 27 -6.04 -2.55 -4.75
CA LEU A 27 -4.82 -3.23 -5.18
C LEU A 27 -4.01 -3.73 -3.98
N VAL A 28 -3.84 -2.90 -2.94
CA VAL A 28 -3.11 -3.26 -1.72
C VAL A 28 -3.75 -4.44 -1.00
N VAL A 29 -5.07 -4.47 -0.90
CA VAL A 29 -5.84 -5.58 -0.29
C VAL A 29 -5.71 -6.85 -1.12
N SER A 30 -5.86 -6.75 -2.46
CA SER A 30 -5.80 -7.93 -3.34
C SER A 30 -4.41 -8.56 -3.44
N GLN A 31 -3.34 -7.76 -3.31
CA GLN A 31 -1.95 -8.20 -3.37
C GLN A 31 -1.33 -8.43 -1.98
N ALA A 32 -2.13 -8.38 -0.92
CA ALA A 32 -1.65 -8.56 0.44
C ALA A 32 -1.06 -9.97 0.64
N PRO A 33 0.13 -10.10 1.24
CA PRO A 33 0.69 -11.40 1.56
C PRO A 33 -0.11 -12.09 2.67
N ALA A 34 -0.06 -13.43 2.71
CA ALA A 34 -0.73 -14.20 3.75
C ALA A 34 -0.28 -13.75 5.16
N GLY A 35 -1.24 -13.59 6.07
CA GLY A 35 -0.99 -13.11 7.43
C GLY A 35 -0.98 -11.59 7.60
N ALA A 36 -0.99 -10.82 6.51
CA ALA A 36 -1.13 -9.36 6.60
C ALA A 36 -2.55 -8.97 6.99
N VAL A 37 -2.67 -8.15 8.03
CA VAL A 37 -3.94 -7.59 8.50
C VAL A 37 -3.96 -6.07 8.46
N ARG A 38 -2.80 -5.41 8.34
CA ARG A 38 -2.65 -3.97 8.16
C ARG A 38 -1.63 -3.66 7.07
N ALA A 39 -1.81 -2.52 6.40
CA ALA A 39 -0.86 -2.03 5.43
C ALA A 39 -0.68 -0.50 5.52
N THR A 40 0.50 -0.04 5.14
CA THR A 40 0.80 1.39 4.98
C THR A 40 1.45 1.63 3.62
N VAL A 41 0.78 2.42 2.79
CA VAL A 41 1.36 2.97 1.56
C VAL A 41 2.37 4.04 1.96
N VAL A 42 3.65 3.73 1.82
CA VAL A 42 4.76 4.61 2.26
C VAL A 42 5.33 5.45 1.11
N ASN A 43 5.01 5.08 -0.13
CA ASN A 43 5.26 5.88 -1.31
C ASN A 43 4.15 5.60 -2.34
N GLY A 44 3.57 6.65 -2.91
CA GLY A 44 2.55 6.51 -3.94
C GLY A 44 3.13 5.98 -5.26
N TRP A 45 2.32 6.03 -6.32
CA TRP A 45 2.72 5.72 -7.68
C TRP A 45 3.96 6.50 -8.10
N HIS A 46 5.01 5.76 -8.39
CA HIS A 46 6.25 6.28 -8.90
C HIS A 46 6.93 5.21 -9.76
N THR A 47 7.97 5.64 -10.47
CA THR A 47 8.92 4.72 -11.12
C THR A 47 10.26 4.87 -10.41
N SER A 48 11.05 3.81 -10.39
CA SER A 48 12.41 3.85 -9.86
C SER A 48 13.43 3.59 -10.98
N ARG A 49 14.72 3.81 -10.68
CA ARG A 49 15.77 3.53 -11.66
C ARG A 49 15.81 2.05 -12.05
N ASN A 50 15.49 1.16 -11.11
CA ASN A 50 15.61 -0.28 -11.27
C ASN A 50 14.26 -0.98 -11.55
N ASP A 51 13.15 -0.44 -11.04
CA ASP A 51 11.79 -0.89 -11.37
C ASP A 51 11.10 0.18 -12.21
N LYS A 52 10.99 -0.10 -13.52
CA LYS A 52 10.42 0.83 -14.50
C LYS A 52 8.90 0.82 -14.54
N ARG A 53 8.26 -0.13 -13.86
CA ARG A 53 6.79 -0.15 -13.74
C ARG A 53 6.38 1.00 -12.83
N ASN A 54 5.24 1.61 -13.13
CA ASN A 54 4.61 2.50 -12.17
C ASN A 54 4.13 1.65 -10.99
N HIS A 55 4.61 1.92 -9.77
CA HIS A 55 4.27 1.13 -8.59
C HIS A 55 4.10 1.99 -7.34
N CYS A 56 3.30 1.51 -6.39
CA CYS A 56 3.28 2.01 -5.01
C CYS A 56 4.21 1.16 -4.15
N THR A 57 4.83 1.77 -3.13
CA THR A 57 5.59 1.03 -2.11
C THR A 57 4.73 0.89 -0.86
N VAL A 58 4.59 -0.36 -0.38
CA VAL A 58 3.65 -0.69 0.68
C VAL A 58 4.31 -1.58 1.72
N ASP A 59 4.18 -1.20 2.99
CA ASP A 59 4.58 -2.01 4.14
C ASP A 59 3.38 -2.79 4.68
N TYR A 60 3.55 -4.09 4.88
CA TYR A 60 2.51 -4.99 5.39
C TYR A 60 2.85 -5.47 6.81
N TYR A 61 1.84 -5.59 7.65
CA TYR A 61 1.97 -5.92 9.07
C TYR A 61 0.99 -7.02 9.49
N ASP A 62 1.42 -7.83 10.46
CA ASP A 62 0.59 -8.86 11.09
C ASP A 62 -0.30 -8.29 12.21
N ALA A 63 -1.07 -9.17 12.85
CA ALA A 63 -1.98 -8.79 13.94
C ALA A 63 -1.28 -8.32 15.22
N ALA A 64 -0.02 -8.70 15.42
CA ALA A 64 0.81 -8.20 16.51
C ALA A 64 1.43 -6.82 16.17
N GLY A 65 1.24 -6.33 14.95
CA GLY A 65 1.84 -5.09 14.45
C GLY A 65 3.28 -5.27 13.99
N ALA A 66 3.79 -6.49 13.88
CA ALA A 66 5.11 -6.76 13.35
C ALA A 66 5.09 -6.61 11.82
N LYS A 67 6.12 -5.96 11.26
CA LYS A 67 6.26 -5.81 9.82
C LYS A 67 6.61 -7.16 9.20
N ILE A 68 5.76 -7.62 8.28
CA ILE A 68 5.95 -8.86 7.52
C ILE A 68 6.89 -8.61 6.34
N SER A 69 6.59 -7.57 5.54
CA SER A 69 7.30 -7.31 4.28
C SER A 69 7.10 -5.88 3.79
N ARG A 70 7.89 -5.51 2.78
CA ARG A 70 7.70 -4.33 1.93
C ARG A 70 7.58 -4.82 0.49
N ASN A 71 6.48 -4.47 -0.17
CA ASN A 71 6.24 -4.89 -1.55
C ASN A 71 5.98 -3.69 -2.46
N HIS A 72 6.17 -3.90 -3.76
CA HIS A 72 5.71 -3.01 -4.82
C HIS A 72 4.37 -3.51 -5.34
N VAL A 73 3.36 -2.65 -5.26
CA VAL A 73 2.03 -2.90 -5.81
C VAL A 73 1.96 -2.24 -7.19
N VAL A 74 1.60 -3.03 -8.20
CA VAL A 74 1.43 -2.62 -9.62
C VAL A 74 0.01 -2.87 -10.09
#